data_AF-A0A1T5B1A3-F1
#
_entry.id   AF-A0A1T5B1A3-F1
#
_cell.length_a   1.000
_cell.length_b   1.000
_cell.length_c   1.000
_cell.angle_alpha   90.00
_cell.angle_beta   90.00
_cell.angle_gamma   90.00
#
_symmetry.space_group_name_H-M   'P 1'
#
loop_
_entity.id
_entity.type
_entity.pdbx_description
1 polymer ?
#
loop_
_entity_poly.entity_id
_entity_poly.type
_entity_poly.pdbx_seq_one_letter_code
_entity_poly.pdbx_strand_id
1 'polypeptide(L)'
;MSTVQKLKGKDLDYLRRRKLAADAYQKGYWIYQSREQKWYTPEEFMAIPYAIDADVQNGYYQIHNPRVEVMARLKDIEKMQAKLVEFIGRINTYYNYVPKREKK
;
A
#
# COMPACT_ATOMS: atom_id res chain seq x y z
N MET A 1 -21.02 21.56 -36.94
CA MET A 1 -20.45 20.20 -36.72
C MET A 1 -19.17 20.38 -35.93
N SER A 2 -19.13 19.91 -34.68
CA SER A 2 -18.00 20.12 -33.76
C SER A 2 -16.90 19.10 -34.03
N THR A 3 -15.70 19.60 -34.35
CA THR A 3 -14.50 18.80 -34.61
C THR A 3 -14.00 18.19 -33.31
N VAL A 4 -14.44 16.98 -32.98
CA VAL A 4 -13.84 16.20 -31.89
C VAL A 4 -12.48 15.69 -32.40
N GLN A 5 -11.42 16.48 -32.14
CA GLN A 5 -10.05 16.01 -32.30
C GLN A 5 -9.84 14.77 -31.42
N LYS A 6 -9.60 13.62 -32.05
CA LYS A 6 -9.19 12.40 -31.36
C LYS A 6 -7.83 12.65 -30.71
N LEU A 7 -7.81 12.73 -29.38
CA LEU A 7 -6.59 12.84 -28.59
C LEU A 7 -5.66 11.66 -28.89
N LYS A 8 -4.35 11.93 -29.01
CA LYS A 8 -3.32 10.89 -29.22
C LYS A 8 -2.92 10.26 -27.88
N GLY A 9 -2.25 9.09 -27.92
CA GLY A 9 -1.91 8.29 -26.73
C GLY A 9 -1.33 9.10 -25.58
N LYS A 10 -0.24 9.85 -25.81
CA LYS A 10 0.44 10.66 -24.78
C LYS A 10 -0.45 11.71 -24.11
N ASP A 11 -1.42 12.28 -24.84
CA ASP A 11 -2.34 13.28 -24.29
C ASP A 11 -3.39 12.63 -23.39
N LEU A 12 -3.86 11.43 -23.77
CA LEU A 12 -4.79 10.63 -22.97
C LEU A 12 -4.13 10.15 -21.66
N ASP A 13 -2.86 9.77 -21.75
CA ASP A 13 -2.05 9.29 -20.62
C ASP A 13 -1.85 10.39 -19.58
N TYR A 14 -1.44 11.58 -20.04
CA TYR A 14 -1.33 12.76 -19.19
C TYR A 14 -2.66 13.12 -18.51
N LEU A 15 -3.79 13.08 -19.26
CA LEU A 15 -5.10 13.38 -18.70
C LEU A 15 -5.55 12.39 -17.64
N ARG A 16 -5.27 11.08 -17.81
CA ARG A 16 -5.61 10.05 -16.82
C ARG A 16 -4.81 10.21 -15.54
N ARG A 17 -3.50 10.42 -15.65
CA ARG A 17 -2.64 10.68 -14.49
C ARG A 17 -3.09 11.92 -13.74
N ARG A 18 -3.35 13.00 -14.47
CA ARG A 18 -3.84 14.27 -13.91
C ARG A 18 -5.17 14.07 -13.20
N LYS A 19 -6.10 13.29 -13.76
CA LYS A 19 -7.38 12.97 -13.12
C LYS A 19 -7.17 12.23 -11.80
N LEU A 20 -6.37 11.17 -11.79
CA LEU A 20 -6.09 10.39 -10.57
C LEU A 20 -5.44 11.25 -9.47
N ALA A 21 -4.45 12.08 -9.84
CA ALA A 21 -3.80 13.02 -8.93
C ALA A 21 -4.79 14.05 -8.38
N ALA A 22 -5.63 14.64 -9.24
CA ALA A 22 -6.64 15.60 -8.82
C ALA A 22 -7.67 14.98 -7.87
N ASP A 23 -8.16 13.78 -8.18
CA ASP A 23 -9.12 13.05 -7.35
C ASP A 23 -8.52 12.72 -5.96
N ALA A 24 -7.24 12.35 -5.91
CA ALA A 24 -6.52 12.10 -4.66
C ALA A 24 -6.33 13.39 -3.84
N TYR A 25 -5.88 14.46 -4.49
CA TYR A 25 -5.66 15.77 -3.88
C TYR A 25 -6.96 16.33 -3.27
N GLN A 26 -8.07 16.30 -4.02
CA GLN A 26 -9.38 16.78 -3.55
C GLN A 26 -9.87 16.03 -2.31
N LYS A 27 -9.54 14.75 -2.18
CA LYS A 27 -9.92 13.92 -1.03
C LYS A 27 -8.92 14.03 0.13
N GLY A 28 -7.78 14.69 -0.05
CA GLY A 28 -6.66 14.65 0.89
C GLY A 28 -6.05 13.25 1.04
N TYR A 29 -6.14 12.44 -0.02
CA TYR A 29 -5.72 11.03 -0.05
C TYR A 29 -4.46 10.87 -0.89
N TRP A 30 -3.82 9.72 -0.77
CA TRP A 30 -2.59 9.38 -1.48
C TRP A 30 -2.85 8.28 -2.50
N ILE A 31 -1.92 8.15 -3.44
CA ILE A 31 -1.98 7.15 -4.51
C ILE A 31 -1.06 5.99 -4.11
N TYR A 32 -1.64 4.80 -3.99
CA TYR A 32 -0.94 3.57 -3.71
C TYR A 32 -0.74 2.75 -4.99
N GLN A 33 0.48 2.31 -5.24
CA GLN A 33 0.85 1.41 -6.32
C GLN A 33 1.01 0.01 -5.72
N SER A 34 0.13 -0.91 -6.10
CA SER A 34 -0.01 -2.21 -5.43
C SER A 34 1.04 -3.25 -5.82
N ARG A 35 1.71 -3.12 -6.97
CA ARG A 35 2.72 -4.07 -7.47
C ARG A 35 4.07 -3.93 -6.75
N GLU A 36 4.49 -2.70 -6.51
CA GLU A 36 5.71 -2.29 -5.82
C GLU A 36 5.44 -1.93 -4.36
N GLN A 37 4.17 -1.87 -3.96
CA GLN A 37 3.71 -1.48 -2.62
C GLN A 37 4.21 -0.10 -2.20
N LYS A 38 4.18 0.85 -3.15
CA LYS A 38 4.68 2.22 -2.95
C LYS A 38 3.54 3.21 -2.82
N TRP A 39 3.81 4.24 -2.04
CA TRP A 39 2.92 5.37 -1.83
C TRP A 39 3.46 6.60 -2.52
N TYR A 40 2.54 7.38 -3.09
CA TYR A 40 2.82 8.64 -3.73
C TYR A 40 1.79 9.66 -3.26
N THR A 41 2.26 10.83 -2.84
CA THR A 41 1.43 12.03 -2.82
C THR A 41 0.96 12.36 -4.24
N PRO A 42 -0.14 13.13 -4.40
CA PRO A 42 -0.55 13.62 -5.71
C PRO A 42 0.57 14.31 -6.50
N GLU A 43 1.40 15.08 -5.81
CA GLU A 43 2.53 15.82 -6.38
C GLU A 43 3.66 14.88 -6.85
N GLU A 44 4.06 13.92 -5.99
CA GLU A 44 5.05 12.91 -6.35
C GLU A 44 4.58 12.07 -7.53
N PHE A 45 3.31 11.67 -7.55
CA PHE A 45 2.74 10.89 -8.65
C PHE A 45 2.78 11.65 -9.99
N MET A 46 2.60 12.97 -9.96
CA MET A 46 2.73 13.81 -11.14
C MET A 46 4.19 14.00 -11.58
N ALA A 47 5.16 13.87 -10.68
CA ALA A 47 6.59 13.96 -10.99
C ALA A 47 7.17 12.68 -11.62
N ILE A 48 6.48 11.53 -11.52
CA ILE A 48 6.98 10.26 -12.08
C ILE A 48 7.01 10.34 -13.63
N PRO A 49 8.13 9.94 -14.28
CA PRO A 49 8.22 9.91 -15.74
C PRO A 49 7.29 8.85 -16.37
N TYR A 50 6.97 9.02 -17.66
CA TYR A 50 5.88 8.40 -18.45
C TYR A 50 5.78 6.85 -18.54
N ALA A 51 6.33 6.06 -17.62
CA ALA A 51 6.27 4.59 -17.64
C ALA A 51 5.05 3.99 -16.90
N ILE A 52 4.05 4.81 -16.56
CA ILE A 52 2.99 4.46 -15.59
C ILE A 52 1.74 3.87 -16.27
N ASP A 53 1.55 4.07 -17.58
CA ASP A 53 0.23 3.90 -18.20
C ASP A 53 -0.28 2.47 -18.25
N ALA A 54 0.59 1.48 -18.45
CA ALA A 54 0.19 0.08 -18.35
C ALA A 54 -0.33 -0.21 -16.94
N ASP A 55 0.34 0.32 -15.91
CA ASP A 55 -0.03 0.06 -14.53
C ASP A 55 -1.27 0.86 -14.07
N VAL A 56 -1.49 2.07 -14.60
CA VAL A 56 -2.75 2.82 -14.39
C VAL A 56 -3.92 2.12 -15.09
N GLN A 57 -3.73 1.68 -16.33
CA GLN A 57 -4.76 0.96 -17.08
C GLN A 57 -5.09 -0.38 -16.44
N ASN A 58 -4.09 -1.07 -15.90
CA ASN A 58 -4.26 -2.33 -15.18
C ASN A 58 -4.82 -2.15 -13.75
N GLY A 59 -5.07 -0.91 -13.31
CA GLY A 59 -5.66 -0.64 -12.00
C GLY A 59 -4.72 -0.86 -10.81
N TYR A 60 -3.40 -0.86 -11.03
CA TYR A 60 -2.42 -1.00 -9.94
C TYR A 60 -2.27 0.27 -9.11
N TYR A 61 -2.73 1.42 -9.61
CA TYR A 61 -2.76 2.67 -8.85
C TYR A 61 -4.15 2.92 -8.28
N GLN A 62 -4.22 3.07 -6.96
CA GLN A 62 -5.46 3.22 -6.21
C GLN A 62 -5.38 4.40 -5.25
N ILE A 63 -6.48 5.11 -5.06
CA ILE A 63 -6.54 6.23 -4.13
C ILE A 63 -6.95 5.72 -2.76
N HIS A 64 -6.12 5.96 -1.75
CA HIS A 64 -6.32 5.48 -0.39
C HIS A 64 -6.06 6.57 0.65
N ASN A 65 -6.71 6.45 1.81
CA ASN A 65 -6.45 7.33 2.93
C ASN A 65 -5.24 6.80 3.72
N PRO A 66 -4.06 7.45 3.66
CA PRO A 66 -2.86 6.93 4.29
C PRO A 66 -3.00 6.83 5.82
N ARG A 67 -3.77 7.72 6.46
CA ARG A 67 -3.97 7.69 7.91
C ARG A 67 -4.76 6.47 8.34
N VAL A 68 -5.83 6.15 7.62
CA VAL A 68 -6.66 4.96 7.91
C VAL A 68 -5.86 3.68 7.70
N GLU A 69 -5.12 3.61 6.59
CA GLU A 69 -4.28 2.45 6.26
C GLU A 69 -3.17 2.23 7.30
N VAL A 70 -2.46 3.29 7.71
CA VAL A 70 -1.44 3.19 8.77
C VAL A 70 -2.06 2.65 10.07
N MET A 71 -3.21 3.17 10.48
CA MET A 71 -3.89 2.69 11.69
C MET A 71 -4.31 1.23 11.59
N ALA A 72 -4.80 0.78 10.44
CA ALA A 72 -5.13 -0.62 10.20
C ALA A 72 -3.88 -1.53 10.31
N ARG A 73 -2.76 -1.11 9.71
CA ARG A 73 -1.49 -1.85 9.77
C ARG A 73 -0.90 -1.90 11.18
N LEU A 74 -0.99 -0.82 11.94
CA LEU A 74 -0.58 -0.80 13.35
C LEU A 74 -1.39 -1.81 14.17
N LYS A 75 -2.71 -1.87 13.98
CA LYS A 75 -3.57 -2.86 14.63
C LYS A 75 -3.20 -4.30 14.25
N ASP A 76 -2.79 -4.52 13.00
CA ASP A 76 -2.30 -5.84 12.57
C ASP A 76 -0.96 -6.20 13.24
N ILE A 77 -0.06 -5.23 13.41
CA ILE A 77 1.20 -5.39 14.14
C ILE A 77 0.93 -5.77 15.60
N GLU A 78 0.01 -5.08 16.27
CA GLU A 78 -0.39 -5.39 17.65
C GLU A 78 -0.89 -6.83 17.78
N LYS A 79 -1.74 -7.28 16.85
CA LYS A 79 -2.21 -8.68 16.83
C LYS A 79 -1.07 -9.67 16.61
N MET A 80 -0.12 -9.35 15.73
CA MET A 80 1.06 -10.20 15.50
C MET A 80 1.95 -10.26 16.75
N GLN A 81 2.13 -9.14 17.43
CA GLN A 81 2.87 -9.08 18.69
C GLN A 81 2.19 -9.92 19.78
N ALA A 82 0.87 -9.84 19.93
CA ALA A 82 0.12 -10.66 20.88
C ALA A 82 0.31 -12.16 20.63
N LYS A 83 0.23 -12.59 19.36
CA LYS A 83 0.50 -13.99 18.96
C LYS A 83 1.93 -14.43 19.28
N LEU A 84 2.91 -13.55 19.10
CA LEU A 84 4.30 -13.84 19.43
C LEU A 84 4.49 -14.01 20.94
N VAL A 85 3.89 -13.15 21.75
CA VAL A 85 3.92 -13.26 23.22
C VAL A 85 3.28 -14.57 23.68
N GLU A 86 2.13 -14.94 23.13
CA GLU A 86 1.48 -16.22 23.41
C GLU A 86 2.40 -17.41 23.07
N PHE A 87 3.04 -17.36 21.90
CA PHE A 87 3.97 -18.40 21.46
C PHE A 87 5.20 -18.52 22.38
N ILE A 88 5.78 -17.40 22.81
CA ILE A 88 6.87 -17.38 23.80
C ILE A 88 6.40 -18.00 25.12
N GLY A 89 5.18 -17.67 25.57
CA GLY A 89 4.58 -18.27 26.76
C GLY A 89 4.49 -19.79 26.66
N ARG A 90 4.06 -20.31 25.51
CA ARG A 90 3.99 -21.77 25.25
C ARG A 90 5.36 -22.43 25.27
N ILE A 91 6.38 -21.79 24.70
CA ILE A 91 7.77 -22.28 24.73
C ILE A 91 8.26 -22.37 26.17
N ASN A 92 8.17 -21.28 26.93
CA ASN A 92 8.65 -21.23 28.31
C ASN A 92 7.93 -22.24 29.20
N THR A 93 6.62 -22.38 29.02
CA THR A 93 5.81 -23.40 29.68
C THR A 93 6.40 -24.78 29.41
N TYR A 94 6.55 -25.17 28.14
CA TYR A 94 7.10 -26.46 27.77
C TYR A 94 8.46 -26.73 28.43
N TYR A 95 9.42 -25.81 28.29
CA TYR A 95 10.77 -26.01 28.82
C TYR A 95 10.87 -25.93 30.36
N ASN A 96 9.94 -25.29 31.04
CA ASN A 96 9.84 -25.32 32.51
C ASN A 96 9.29 -26.66 33.02
N TYR A 97 8.44 -27.33 32.25
CA TYR A 97 7.88 -28.65 32.59
C TYR A 97 8.72 -29.84 32.11
N VAL A 98 9.63 -29.64 31.15
CA VAL A 98 10.56 -30.70 30.73
C VAL A 98 11.50 -31.03 31.89
N PRO A 99 11.55 -32.29 32.37
CA PRO A 99 12.47 -32.69 33.42
C PRO A 99 13.90 -32.36 33.01
N LYS A 100 14.60 -31.55 33.82
CA LYS A 100 16.04 -31.35 33.66
C LYS A 100 16.69 -32.71 33.89
N ARG A 101 17.25 -33.33 32.85
CA ARG A 101 18.06 -34.54 33.00
C ARG A 101 19.20 -34.19 33.94
N GLU A 102 19.15 -34.68 35.17
CA GLU A 102 20.30 -34.60 36.08
C GLU A 102 21.46 -35.30 35.40
N LYS A 103 22.54 -34.55 35.16
CA LYS A 103 23.79 -35.13 34.68
C LYS A 103 24.34 -35.98 35.82
N LYS A 104 24.33 -37.31 35.63
CA LYS A 104 25.13 -38.25 36.42
C LYS A 104 26.62 -37.97 36.23
#